data_AF-A0A4D4LBR5-F1
#
_entry.id   AF-A0A4D4LBR5-F1
#
_cell.length_a   1.000
_cell.length_b   1.000
_cell.length_c   1.000
_cell.angle_alpha   90.00
_cell.angle_beta   90.00
_cell.angle_gamma   90.00
#
_symmetry.space_group_name_H-M   'P 1'
#
loop_
_entity.id
_entity.type
_entity.pdbx_description
1 polymer ?
#
loop_
_entity_poly.entity_id
_entity_poly.type
_entity_poly.pdbx_seq_one_letter_code
_entity_poly.pdbx_strand_id
1 'polypeptide(L)'
;MAVNNDEQARAEALFSGQYDLDLGYSGLTGPALAKARGSSDLTSRLDNPYTQLLLFAALPRSVKPLDNAHCRKAVLYAADRENMRTAAGGVLSGDIAPHMLPPSISGSESSYDPYEALKNDGTNATKAEEELKACGKPNGFTTTIAVRNNRPTDIAVAQSLQSSLRKVGIDTEIDQIDGARYSETMGAPQVVKKKGYGIVIYRWGADFPTGQSFLQPVADSRFITSTGNVNVAEVDDPTIDHLFDTAIAEQDPEKAGSDYAQINRRIADSAAYLPILFQKSVLWRGSHLTNVYTSDPWQGAYDYVSLGVSK
;
A
#
# COMPACT_ATOMS: atom_id res chain seq x y z
N MET A 1 14.93 22.28 -18.73
CA MET A 1 14.79 21.13 -17.81
C MET A 1 15.96 21.19 -16.84
N ALA A 2 15.68 21.24 -15.54
CA ALA A 2 16.70 21.21 -14.48
C ALA A 2 16.43 19.99 -13.59
N VAL A 3 17.49 19.26 -13.23
CA VAL A 3 17.39 18.09 -12.34
C VAL A 3 17.88 18.51 -10.96
N ASN A 4 17.01 18.43 -9.96
CA ASN A 4 17.35 18.70 -8.57
C ASN A 4 16.68 17.64 -7.68
N ASN A 5 17.47 16.93 -6.89
CA ASN A 5 16.97 15.87 -6.02
C ASN A 5 16.40 16.40 -4.69
N ASP A 6 16.65 17.67 -4.35
CA ASP A 6 16.09 18.32 -3.16
C ASP A 6 14.64 18.77 -3.43
N GLU A 7 13.68 18.15 -2.73
CA GLU A 7 12.25 18.46 -2.85
C GLU A 7 11.93 19.90 -2.46
N GLN A 8 12.54 20.43 -1.39
CA GLN A 8 12.23 21.78 -0.90
C GLN A 8 12.70 22.83 -1.91
N ALA A 9 13.89 22.65 -2.48
CA ALA A 9 14.39 23.53 -3.52
C ALA A 9 13.53 23.45 -4.81
N ARG A 10 13.06 22.25 -5.20
CA ARG A 10 12.12 22.10 -6.33
C ARG A 10 10.81 22.84 -6.06
N ALA A 11 10.22 22.64 -4.88
CA ALA A 11 8.97 23.27 -4.50
C ALA A 11 9.08 24.80 -4.44
N GLU A 12 10.19 25.35 -3.94
CA GLU A 12 10.41 26.80 -3.90
C GLU A 12 10.55 27.41 -5.30
N ALA A 13 11.30 26.76 -6.20
CA ALA A 13 11.41 27.19 -7.59
C ALA A 13 10.05 27.11 -8.30
N LEU A 14 9.28 26.07 -8.03
CA LEU A 14 7.94 25.89 -8.56
C LEU A 14 6.96 26.96 -8.03
N PHE A 15 6.94 27.22 -6.73
CA PHE A 15 6.09 28.25 -6.10
C PHE A 15 6.46 29.68 -6.51
N SER A 16 7.73 29.94 -6.79
CA SER A 16 8.19 31.26 -7.28
C SER A 16 7.91 31.49 -8.76
N GLY A 17 7.43 30.48 -9.49
CA GLY A 17 7.20 30.54 -10.94
C GLY A 17 8.47 30.42 -11.77
N GLN A 18 9.61 30.03 -11.17
CA GLN A 18 10.83 29.70 -11.91
C GLN A 18 10.63 28.48 -12.81
N TYR A 19 9.76 27.55 -12.41
CA TYR A 19 9.31 26.41 -13.21
C TYR A 19 7.79 26.32 -13.18
N ASP A 20 7.20 25.81 -14.26
CA ASP A 20 5.75 25.60 -14.33
C ASP A 20 5.31 24.24 -13.79
N LEU A 21 6.22 23.25 -13.75
CA LEU A 21 5.89 21.86 -13.44
C LEU A 21 7.06 21.09 -12.78
N ASP A 22 6.76 20.25 -11.79
CA ASP A 22 7.67 19.20 -11.30
C ASP A 22 7.38 17.86 -12.03
N LEU A 23 8.34 17.41 -12.84
CA LEU A 23 8.26 16.15 -13.58
C LEU A 23 8.54 14.91 -12.70
N GLY A 24 9.04 15.10 -11.48
CA GLY A 24 9.38 13.98 -10.58
C GLY A 24 8.17 13.29 -9.96
N TYR A 25 6.97 13.89 -10.05
CA TYR A 25 5.67 13.41 -9.54
C TYR A 25 5.66 12.84 -8.11
N SER A 26 6.73 13.09 -7.34
CA SER A 26 6.93 12.57 -5.97
C SER A 26 5.97 13.18 -4.96
N GLY A 27 5.31 14.28 -5.35
CA GLY A 27 4.46 15.07 -4.49
C GLY A 27 5.22 15.99 -3.54
N LEU A 28 4.47 16.92 -2.96
CA LEU A 28 4.89 17.80 -1.88
C LEU A 28 4.75 17.08 -0.54
N THR A 29 5.78 17.20 0.29
CA THR A 29 5.80 16.68 1.66
C THR A 29 6.32 17.75 2.64
N GLY A 30 6.23 17.47 3.93
CA GLY A 30 6.90 18.25 4.98
C GLY A 30 6.68 19.77 4.89
N PRO A 31 7.76 20.59 4.94
CA PRO A 31 7.65 22.04 4.89
C PRO A 31 7.03 22.60 3.60
N ALA A 32 7.31 22.01 2.44
CA ALA A 32 6.75 22.44 1.16
C ALA A 32 5.22 22.30 1.13
N LEU A 33 4.71 21.15 1.56
CA LEU A 33 3.28 20.93 1.70
C LEU A 33 2.65 21.87 2.73
N ALA A 34 3.30 22.07 3.89
CA ALA A 34 2.82 22.99 4.92
C ALA A 34 2.73 24.44 4.40
N LYS A 35 3.73 24.90 3.66
CA LYS A 35 3.75 26.21 3.00
C LYS A 35 2.62 26.34 1.99
N ALA A 36 2.41 25.33 1.14
CA ALA A 36 1.33 25.33 0.16
C ALA A 36 -0.05 25.44 0.82
N ARG A 37 -0.27 24.68 1.91
CA ARG A 37 -1.52 24.70 2.68
C ARG A 37 -1.74 25.97 3.50
N GLY A 38 -0.66 26.67 3.87
CA GLY A 38 -0.72 27.93 4.60
C GLY A 38 -1.05 29.15 3.73
N SER A 39 -1.12 28.99 2.40
CA SER A 39 -1.40 30.05 1.44
C SER A 39 -2.62 29.69 0.60
N SER A 40 -3.60 30.61 0.52
CA SER A 40 -4.79 30.43 -0.31
C SER A 40 -4.45 30.31 -1.80
N ASP A 41 -3.47 31.09 -2.27
CA ASP A 41 -2.99 31.04 -3.64
C ASP A 41 -2.37 29.66 -3.97
N LEU A 42 -1.48 29.17 -3.11
CA LEU A 42 -0.83 27.88 -3.35
C LEU A 42 -1.81 26.70 -3.20
N THR A 43 -2.75 26.80 -2.26
CA THR A 43 -3.76 25.75 -2.03
C THR A 43 -4.68 25.58 -3.24
N SER A 44 -5.02 26.65 -3.94
CA SER A 44 -5.89 26.60 -5.13
C SER A 44 -5.30 25.81 -6.31
N ARG A 45 -4.02 25.44 -6.21
CA ARG A 45 -3.23 24.75 -7.25
C ARG A 45 -2.69 23.40 -6.77
N LEU A 46 -3.24 22.86 -5.68
CA LEU A 46 -2.95 21.51 -5.23
C LEU A 46 -3.89 20.51 -5.88
N ASP A 47 -3.32 19.43 -6.41
CA ASP A 47 -4.03 18.25 -6.85
C ASP A 47 -3.65 17.10 -5.92
N ASN A 48 -4.58 16.17 -5.63
CA ASN A 48 -4.31 15.04 -4.74
C ASN A 48 -4.83 13.73 -5.36
N PRO A 49 -4.26 13.28 -6.49
CA PRO A 49 -4.64 12.03 -7.17
C PRO A 49 -4.20 10.77 -6.42
N TYR A 50 -4.82 9.64 -6.75
CA TYR A 50 -4.31 8.33 -6.35
C TYR A 50 -3.09 7.95 -7.18
N THR A 51 -2.17 7.21 -6.55
CA THR A 51 -0.89 6.79 -7.18
C THR A 51 -0.89 5.33 -7.63
N GLN A 52 -2.01 4.61 -7.51
CA GLN A 52 -2.11 3.14 -7.67
C GLN A 52 -1.22 2.32 -6.73
N LEU A 53 -0.41 2.97 -5.89
CA LEU A 53 0.35 2.31 -4.85
C LEU A 53 -0.57 1.95 -3.68
N LEU A 54 -0.46 0.71 -3.23
CA LEU A 54 -0.98 0.24 -1.97
C LEU A 54 0.17 0.12 -0.97
N LEU A 55 0.01 0.71 0.21
CA LEU A 55 0.79 0.35 1.39
C LEU A 55 0.06 -0.78 2.12
N PHE A 56 0.77 -1.87 2.42
CA PHE A 56 0.22 -3.03 3.12
C PHE A 56 1.29 -3.74 3.96
N ALA A 57 0.85 -4.65 4.82
CA ALA A 57 1.71 -5.60 5.51
C ALA A 57 1.43 -7.03 5.01
N ALA A 58 2.43 -7.72 4.49
CA ALA A 58 2.33 -9.14 4.17
C ALA A 58 2.51 -10.00 5.43
N LEU A 59 1.77 -11.10 5.49
CA LEU A 59 1.81 -12.08 6.58
C LEU A 59 2.24 -13.45 6.02
N PRO A 60 3.56 -13.72 5.89
CA PRO A 60 4.09 -14.92 5.26
C PRO A 60 3.64 -16.19 5.96
N ARG A 61 3.01 -17.10 5.20
CA ARG A 61 2.57 -18.40 5.71
C ARG A 61 3.74 -19.31 6.13
N SER A 62 4.96 -19.00 5.71
CA SER A 62 6.16 -19.75 6.08
C SER A 62 6.67 -19.45 7.49
N VAL A 63 6.15 -18.41 8.17
CA VAL A 63 6.58 -17.97 9.49
C VAL A 63 5.50 -18.26 10.54
N LYS A 64 5.76 -19.22 11.44
CA LYS A 64 4.82 -19.56 12.52
C LYS A 64 4.70 -18.42 13.54
N PRO A 65 3.51 -18.17 14.14
CA PRO A 65 2.26 -18.93 13.97
C PRO A 65 1.36 -18.41 12.83
N LEU A 66 1.90 -17.60 11.91
CA LEU A 66 1.12 -16.99 10.82
C LEU A 66 0.87 -17.95 9.65
N ASP A 67 1.31 -19.22 9.76
CA ASP A 67 0.78 -20.34 8.99
C ASP A 67 -0.72 -20.55 9.28
N ASN A 68 -1.18 -20.24 10.50
CA ASN A 68 -2.58 -20.29 10.90
C ASN A 68 -3.35 -19.02 10.47
N ALA A 69 -4.44 -19.21 9.73
CA ALA A 69 -5.30 -18.11 9.27
C ALA A 69 -5.88 -17.28 10.42
N HIS A 70 -6.22 -17.89 11.56
CA HIS A 70 -6.75 -17.17 12.72
C HIS A 70 -5.70 -16.23 13.34
N CYS A 71 -4.42 -16.62 13.38
CA CYS A 71 -3.37 -15.69 13.82
C CYS A 71 -3.22 -14.49 12.88
N ARG A 72 -3.37 -14.71 11.56
CA ARG A 72 -3.36 -13.60 10.60
C ARG A 72 -4.57 -12.69 10.76
N LYS A 73 -5.78 -13.25 10.91
CA LYS A 73 -7.01 -12.48 11.17
C LYS A 73 -6.90 -11.66 12.45
N ALA A 74 -6.29 -12.20 13.51
CA ALA A 74 -6.02 -11.45 14.73
C ALA A 74 -5.17 -10.19 14.47
N VAL A 75 -4.12 -10.29 13.66
CA VAL A 75 -3.30 -9.13 13.24
C VAL A 75 -4.15 -8.11 12.50
N LEU A 76 -5.02 -8.54 11.58
CA LEU A 76 -5.87 -7.64 10.78
C LEU A 76 -6.90 -6.88 11.64
N TYR A 77 -7.50 -7.53 12.63
CA TYR A 77 -8.44 -6.89 13.56
C TYR A 77 -7.74 -6.02 14.61
N ALA A 78 -6.52 -6.37 15.02
CA ALA A 78 -5.76 -5.58 15.99
C ALA A 78 -5.12 -4.32 15.39
N ALA A 79 -4.96 -4.25 14.07
CA ALA A 79 -4.38 -3.09 13.40
C ALA A 79 -5.26 -1.84 13.58
N ASP A 80 -4.65 -0.71 13.90
CA ASP A 80 -5.31 0.59 14.03
C ASP A 80 -5.02 1.39 12.76
N ARG A 81 -5.89 1.24 11.75
CA ARG A 81 -5.63 1.76 10.41
C ARG A 81 -5.67 3.29 10.37
N GLU A 82 -6.41 3.93 11.26
CA GLU A 82 -6.43 5.39 11.37
C GLU A 82 -5.10 5.94 11.92
N ASN A 83 -4.56 5.34 12.98
CA ASN A 83 -3.23 5.73 13.48
C ASN A 83 -2.12 5.39 12.48
N MET A 84 -2.24 4.26 11.77
CA MET A 84 -1.32 3.93 10.67
C MET A 84 -1.42 4.95 9.53
N ARG A 85 -2.63 5.42 9.17
CA ARG A 85 -2.82 6.51 8.20
C ARG A 85 -2.13 7.79 8.66
N THR A 86 -2.33 8.15 9.93
CA THR A 86 -1.68 9.32 10.54
C THR A 86 -0.16 9.22 10.46
N ALA A 87 0.40 8.06 10.81
CA ALA A 87 1.83 7.78 10.73
C ALA A 87 2.38 7.84 9.29
N ALA A 88 1.55 7.50 8.29
CA ALA A 88 1.90 7.56 6.88
C ALA A 88 1.80 8.97 6.27
N GLY A 89 1.43 10.01 7.03
CA GLY A 89 1.27 11.39 6.54
C GLY A 89 -0.16 11.93 6.59
N GLY A 90 -1.11 11.19 7.19
CA GLY A 90 -2.49 11.60 7.39
C GLY A 90 -3.34 11.52 6.12
N VAL A 91 -4.50 12.17 6.14
CA VAL A 91 -5.52 12.09 5.06
C VAL A 91 -5.03 12.49 3.67
N LEU A 92 -3.93 13.24 3.59
CA LEU A 92 -3.35 13.65 2.30
C LEU A 92 -2.47 12.56 1.67
N SER A 93 -1.96 11.61 2.45
CA SER A 93 -1.11 10.53 1.92
C SER A 93 -1.90 9.34 1.38
N GLY A 94 -3.22 9.28 1.64
CA GLY A 94 -4.08 8.24 1.11
C GLY A 94 -5.35 7.99 1.91
N ASP A 95 -6.21 7.15 1.35
CA ASP A 95 -7.42 6.64 1.99
C ASP A 95 -7.17 5.24 2.56
N ILE A 96 -7.87 4.90 3.65
CA ILE A 96 -7.74 3.57 4.27
C ILE A 96 -8.16 2.50 3.26
N ALA A 97 -7.32 1.49 3.08
CA ALA A 97 -7.59 0.38 2.19
C ALA A 97 -8.35 -0.74 2.93
N PRO A 98 -9.59 -1.09 2.55
CA PRO A 98 -10.31 -2.24 3.11
C PRO A 98 -9.89 -3.57 2.49
N HIS A 99 -9.30 -3.54 1.29
CA HIS A 99 -8.84 -4.70 0.53
C HIS A 99 -7.60 -4.34 -0.33
N MET A 100 -7.05 -5.31 -1.05
CA MET A 100 -5.80 -5.14 -1.79
C MET A 100 -5.95 -4.33 -3.09
N LEU A 101 -7.06 -4.49 -3.82
CA LEU A 101 -7.20 -3.88 -5.14
C LEU A 101 -7.49 -2.36 -5.07
N PRO A 102 -6.69 -1.46 -5.69
CA PRO A 102 -6.93 -0.02 -5.66
C PRO A 102 -8.20 0.44 -6.43
N PRO A 103 -8.83 1.57 -6.04
CA PRO A 103 -10.11 2.03 -6.61
C PRO A 103 -10.14 2.24 -8.12
N SER A 104 -9.01 2.64 -8.72
CA SER A 104 -8.88 2.87 -10.17
C SER A 104 -8.63 1.61 -11.00
N ILE A 105 -8.63 0.42 -10.38
CA ILE A 105 -8.48 -0.86 -11.08
C ILE A 105 -9.83 -1.60 -11.10
N SER A 106 -10.24 -2.06 -12.29
CA SER A 106 -11.48 -2.83 -12.47
C SER A 106 -11.51 -4.07 -11.56
N GLY A 107 -12.65 -4.30 -10.91
CA GLY A 107 -12.83 -5.34 -9.88
C GLY A 107 -12.64 -4.85 -8.44
N SER A 108 -12.23 -3.59 -8.22
CA SER A 108 -12.17 -2.99 -6.88
C SER A 108 -13.56 -2.74 -6.32
N GLU A 109 -13.83 -3.21 -5.11
CA GLU A 109 -15.15 -3.16 -4.47
C GLU A 109 -15.11 -2.39 -3.15
N SER A 110 -15.29 -1.08 -3.18
CA SER A 110 -15.15 -0.21 -1.99
C SER A 110 -16.03 -0.60 -0.80
N SER A 111 -17.14 -1.29 -1.03
CA SER A 111 -18.02 -1.81 0.02
C SER A 111 -17.55 -3.11 0.66
N TYR A 112 -16.57 -3.81 0.07
CA TYR A 112 -16.05 -5.07 0.58
C TYR A 112 -14.98 -4.81 1.66
N ASP A 113 -15.42 -4.83 2.92
CA ASP A 113 -14.57 -4.59 4.09
C ASP A 113 -14.72 -5.73 5.12
N PRO A 114 -14.09 -6.89 4.88
CA PRO A 114 -14.28 -8.08 5.72
C PRO A 114 -13.68 -7.95 7.13
N TYR A 115 -12.77 -6.98 7.34
CA TYR A 115 -12.05 -6.78 8.61
C TYR A 115 -12.34 -5.44 9.29
N GLU A 116 -13.44 -4.78 8.89
CA GLU A 116 -13.91 -3.54 9.51
C GLU A 116 -12.85 -2.41 9.47
N ALA A 117 -12.03 -2.39 8.43
CA ALA A 117 -10.99 -1.40 8.20
C ALA A 117 -11.53 0.03 8.17
N LEU A 118 -12.77 0.21 7.73
CA LEU A 118 -13.43 1.52 7.60
C LEU A 118 -14.30 1.90 8.81
N LYS A 119 -14.33 1.06 9.86
CA LYS A 119 -15.13 1.27 11.08
C LYS A 119 -14.23 1.33 12.30
N ASN A 120 -14.65 2.01 13.36
CA ASN A 120 -13.97 2.00 14.67
C ASN A 120 -12.45 2.22 14.57
N ASP A 121 -12.02 3.25 13.85
CA ASP A 121 -10.59 3.57 13.59
C ASP A 121 -9.80 2.45 12.88
N GLY A 122 -10.52 1.48 12.31
CA GLY A 122 -10.01 0.30 11.63
C GLY A 122 -9.58 -0.84 12.54
N THR A 123 -9.93 -0.81 13.84
CA THR A 123 -9.56 -1.82 14.85
C THR A 123 -10.78 -2.46 15.52
N ASN A 124 -10.64 -3.74 15.88
CA ASN A 124 -11.59 -4.50 16.67
C ASN A 124 -10.87 -5.47 17.62
N ALA A 125 -10.54 -4.99 18.82
CA ALA A 125 -9.80 -5.76 19.82
C ALA A 125 -10.53 -7.05 20.24
N THR A 126 -11.87 -7.02 20.36
CA THR A 126 -12.64 -8.21 20.74
C THR A 126 -12.52 -9.32 19.69
N LYS A 127 -12.68 -9.00 18.41
CA LYS A 127 -12.48 -9.98 17.32
C LYS A 127 -11.03 -10.44 17.25
N ALA A 128 -10.06 -9.56 17.48
CA ALA A 128 -8.66 -9.95 17.53
C ALA A 128 -8.38 -10.99 18.65
N GLU A 129 -8.93 -10.80 19.85
CA GLU A 129 -8.81 -11.74 20.96
C GLU A 129 -9.53 -13.08 20.68
N GLU A 130 -10.68 -13.06 20.01
CA GLU A 130 -11.38 -14.27 19.56
C GLU A 130 -10.55 -15.06 18.55
N GLU A 131 -9.96 -14.37 17.56
CA GLU A 131 -9.08 -14.97 16.57
C GLU A 131 -7.78 -15.49 17.21
N LEU A 132 -7.24 -14.82 18.23
CA LEU A 132 -6.10 -15.31 19.01
C LEU A 132 -6.41 -16.61 19.75
N LYS A 133 -7.61 -16.73 20.34
CA LYS A 133 -8.09 -17.98 20.96
C LYS A 133 -8.22 -19.08 19.91
N ALA A 134 -8.84 -18.80 18.76
CA ALA A 134 -8.98 -19.75 17.66
C ALA A 134 -7.63 -20.18 17.05
N CYS A 135 -6.63 -19.29 17.09
CA CYS A 135 -5.26 -19.63 16.70
C CYS A 135 -4.51 -20.52 17.72
N GLY A 136 -5.07 -20.73 18.92
CA GLY A 136 -4.37 -21.41 20.01
C GLY A 136 -3.29 -20.54 20.66
N LYS A 137 -3.39 -19.21 20.51
CA LYS A 137 -2.50 -18.19 21.09
C LYS A 137 -3.32 -17.16 21.90
N PRO A 138 -4.10 -17.57 22.91
CA PRO A 138 -5.04 -16.68 23.61
C PRO A 138 -4.37 -15.49 24.33
N ASN A 139 -3.07 -15.59 24.62
CA ASN A 139 -2.27 -14.52 25.24
C ASN A 139 -1.34 -13.82 24.22
N GLY A 140 -1.59 -14.00 22.92
CA GLY A 140 -0.74 -13.50 21.85
C GLY A 140 0.49 -14.37 21.55
N PHE A 141 1.41 -13.80 20.76
CA PHE A 141 2.63 -14.43 20.28
C PHE A 141 3.68 -13.37 19.94
N THR A 142 4.93 -13.79 19.75
CA THR A 142 6.03 -12.91 19.31
C THR A 142 6.29 -13.05 17.81
N THR A 143 6.63 -11.96 17.13
CA THR A 143 7.12 -12.00 15.74
C THR A 143 8.00 -10.78 15.40
N THR A 144 8.45 -10.66 14.16
CA THR A 144 9.27 -9.53 13.68
C THR A 144 8.57 -8.83 12.52
N ILE A 145 8.51 -7.50 12.60
CA ILE A 145 8.12 -6.60 11.51
C ILE A 145 9.38 -6.21 10.75
N ALA A 146 9.49 -6.64 9.49
CA ALA A 146 10.54 -6.18 8.58
C ALA A 146 10.07 -4.96 7.81
N VAL A 147 10.93 -3.94 7.72
CA VAL A 147 10.67 -2.70 6.98
C VAL A 147 11.95 -2.14 6.37
N ARG A 148 11.85 -1.40 5.26
CA ARG A 148 13.03 -0.78 4.64
C ARG A 148 13.47 0.48 5.41
N ASN A 149 14.77 0.57 5.71
CA ASN A 149 15.36 1.69 6.45
C ASN A 149 15.32 3.04 5.69
N ASN A 150 15.23 3.00 4.36
CA ASN A 150 15.18 4.17 3.50
C ASN A 150 13.75 4.68 3.25
N ARG A 151 12.78 4.24 4.05
CA ARG A 151 11.37 4.63 3.98
C ARG A 151 10.85 5.10 5.35
N PRO A 152 11.11 6.36 5.75
CA PRO A 152 10.72 6.88 7.08
C PRO A 152 9.23 6.72 7.40
N THR A 153 8.35 6.95 6.42
CA THR A 153 6.90 6.76 6.58
C THR A 153 6.53 5.29 6.81
N ASP A 154 7.21 4.35 6.18
CA ASP A 154 6.91 2.92 6.34
C ASP A 154 7.39 2.44 7.73
N ILE A 155 8.49 3.01 8.23
CA ILE A 155 8.97 2.78 9.61
C ILE A 155 7.97 3.33 10.63
N ALA A 156 7.43 4.53 10.43
CA ALA A 156 6.41 5.10 11.31
C ALA A 156 5.13 4.24 11.33
N VAL A 157 4.73 3.71 10.17
CA VAL A 157 3.61 2.77 10.06
C VAL A 157 3.91 1.45 10.78
N ALA A 158 5.13 0.91 10.66
CA ALA A 158 5.56 -0.29 11.39
C ALA A 158 5.48 -0.09 12.93
N GLN A 159 5.92 1.08 13.42
CA GLN A 159 5.82 1.44 14.84
C GLN A 159 4.38 1.60 15.31
N SER A 160 3.52 2.21 14.48
CA SER A 160 2.09 2.29 14.78
C SER A 160 1.45 0.90 14.85
N LEU A 161 1.78 0.01 13.92
CA LEU A 161 1.29 -1.37 13.94
C LEU A 161 1.78 -2.12 15.18
N GLN A 162 3.07 -2.04 15.51
CA GLN A 162 3.65 -2.63 16.73
C GLN A 162 2.89 -2.18 17.99
N SER A 163 2.60 -0.88 18.12
CA SER A 163 1.83 -0.33 19.24
C SER A 163 0.42 -0.93 19.33
N SER A 164 -0.26 -1.08 18.19
CA SER A 164 -1.61 -1.64 18.14
C SER A 164 -1.65 -3.14 18.45
N LEU A 165 -0.72 -3.91 17.88
CA LEU A 165 -0.60 -5.35 18.12
C LEU A 165 -0.30 -5.68 19.58
N ARG A 166 0.51 -4.86 20.25
CA ARG A 166 0.84 -5.02 21.68
C ARG A 166 -0.41 -4.97 22.57
N LYS A 167 -1.45 -4.23 22.18
CA LYS A 167 -2.71 -4.11 22.96
C LYS A 167 -3.44 -5.45 23.12
N VAL A 168 -3.24 -6.39 22.19
CA VAL A 168 -3.84 -7.74 22.22
C VAL A 168 -2.80 -8.84 22.54
N GLY A 169 -1.62 -8.45 23.03
CA GLY A 169 -0.55 -9.39 23.42
C GLY A 169 0.33 -9.91 22.28
N ILE A 170 0.19 -9.38 21.06
CA ILE A 170 1.10 -9.71 19.96
C ILE A 170 2.31 -8.79 20.07
N ASP A 171 3.43 -9.33 20.54
CA ASP A 171 4.66 -8.59 20.75
C ASP A 171 5.55 -8.67 19.50
N THR A 172 6.09 -7.53 19.07
CA THR A 172 6.83 -7.46 17.80
C THR A 172 8.11 -6.67 17.93
N GLU A 173 9.17 -7.16 17.31
CA GLU A 173 10.41 -6.41 17.08
C GLU A 173 10.42 -5.81 15.68
N ILE A 174 11.01 -4.63 15.49
CA ILE A 174 11.15 -4.01 14.16
C ILE A 174 12.57 -4.20 13.66
N ASP A 175 12.72 -4.93 12.56
CA ASP A 175 13.99 -5.10 11.84
C ASP A 175 14.02 -4.18 10.60
N GLN A 176 14.94 -3.23 10.59
CA GLN A 176 15.11 -2.28 9.50
C GLN A 176 16.17 -2.78 8.53
N ILE A 177 15.75 -3.04 7.29
CA ILE A 177 16.59 -3.63 6.25
C ILE A 177 17.00 -2.57 5.24
N ASP A 178 18.23 -2.67 4.73
CA ASP A 178 18.65 -1.86 3.59
C ASP A 178 17.70 -2.07 2.41
N GLY A 179 17.00 -1.00 2.01
CA GLY A 179 16.03 -1.04 0.93
C GLY A 179 16.62 -1.47 -0.41
N ALA A 180 17.92 -1.25 -0.66
CA ALA A 180 18.59 -1.72 -1.86
C ALA A 180 18.71 -3.26 -1.91
N ARG A 181 18.59 -3.93 -0.76
CA ARG A 181 18.71 -5.37 -0.60
C ARG A 181 17.37 -6.09 -0.48
N TYR A 182 16.26 -5.42 -0.77
CA TYR A 182 14.91 -5.99 -0.65
C TYR A 182 14.81 -7.38 -1.30
N SER A 183 15.25 -7.52 -2.55
CA SER A 183 15.11 -8.78 -3.31
C SER A 183 15.86 -9.97 -2.71
N GLU A 184 16.93 -9.72 -1.96
CA GLU A 184 17.73 -10.75 -1.28
C GLU A 184 17.31 -10.98 0.18
N THR A 185 16.38 -10.17 0.69
CA THR A 185 16.00 -10.15 2.11
C THR A 185 14.49 -10.33 2.28
N MET A 186 13.73 -9.24 2.34
CA MET A 186 12.27 -9.23 2.52
C MET A 186 11.53 -9.89 1.33
N GLY A 187 12.12 -9.87 0.13
CA GLY A 187 11.63 -10.55 -1.07
C GLY A 187 12.27 -11.92 -1.30
N ALA A 188 12.99 -12.50 -0.32
CA ALA A 188 13.57 -13.83 -0.42
C ALA A 188 12.90 -14.76 0.60
N PRO A 189 11.99 -15.68 0.20
CA PRO A 189 11.21 -16.51 1.13
C PRO A 189 12.05 -17.26 2.17
N GLN A 190 13.22 -17.76 1.76
CA GLN A 190 14.14 -18.45 2.68
C GLN A 190 14.71 -17.51 3.75
N VAL A 191 14.97 -16.24 3.43
CA VAL A 191 15.45 -15.25 4.40
C VAL A 191 14.31 -14.80 5.30
N VAL A 192 13.13 -14.53 4.75
CA VAL A 192 11.90 -14.21 5.49
C VAL A 192 11.64 -15.28 6.56
N LYS A 193 11.64 -16.56 6.17
CA LYS A 193 11.49 -17.68 7.09
C LYS A 193 12.61 -17.77 8.12
N LYS A 194 13.87 -17.70 7.69
CA LYS A 194 15.05 -17.83 8.56
C LYS A 194 15.11 -16.73 9.62
N LYS A 195 14.71 -15.51 9.26
CA LYS A 195 14.71 -14.33 10.13
C LYS A 195 13.45 -14.20 10.97
N GLY A 196 12.42 -14.99 10.70
CA GLY A 196 11.15 -14.91 11.42
C GLY A 196 10.37 -13.63 11.12
N TYR A 197 10.50 -13.09 9.90
CA TYR A 197 9.75 -11.92 9.45
C TYR A 197 8.29 -12.29 9.24
N GLY A 198 7.51 -12.31 10.32
CA GLY A 198 6.08 -12.62 10.26
C GLY A 198 5.27 -11.47 9.68
N ILE A 199 5.77 -10.24 9.73
CA ILE A 199 5.11 -9.09 9.14
C ILE A 199 6.13 -8.39 8.24
N VAL A 200 5.78 -8.14 6.98
CA VAL A 200 6.65 -7.44 6.03
C VAL A 200 5.90 -6.23 5.49
N ILE A 201 6.34 -5.01 5.85
CA ILE A 201 5.74 -3.77 5.35
C ILE A 201 6.26 -3.50 3.94
N TYR A 202 5.34 -3.32 2.99
CA TYR A 202 5.69 -3.13 1.59
C TYR A 202 4.72 -2.18 0.88
N ARG A 203 5.21 -1.62 -0.24
CA ARG A 203 4.41 -0.83 -1.17
C ARG A 203 4.47 -1.48 -2.53
N TRP A 204 3.31 -1.66 -3.15
CA TRP A 204 3.17 -2.25 -4.47
C TRP A 204 2.18 -1.44 -5.28
N GLY A 205 2.44 -1.30 -6.57
CA GLY A 205 1.50 -0.72 -7.54
C GLY A 205 1.62 -1.48 -8.83
N ALA A 206 0.57 -1.41 -9.65
CA ALA A 206 0.56 -2.08 -10.93
C ALA A 206 1.41 -1.32 -11.96
N ASP A 207 2.15 -2.06 -12.79
CA ASP A 207 2.83 -1.48 -13.95
C ASP A 207 1.84 -1.00 -15.02
N PHE A 208 0.69 -1.68 -15.11
CA PHE A 208 -0.46 -1.30 -15.94
C PHE A 208 -1.74 -1.29 -15.08
N PRO A 209 -2.72 -0.39 -15.33
CA PRO A 209 -3.92 -0.27 -14.50
C PRO A 209 -4.94 -1.40 -14.72
N THR A 210 -4.54 -2.64 -14.43
CA THR A 210 -5.32 -3.86 -14.62
C THR A 210 -5.25 -4.73 -13.39
N GLY A 211 -6.31 -5.53 -13.15
CA GLY A 211 -6.33 -6.48 -12.05
C GLY A 211 -5.22 -7.53 -12.17
N GLN A 212 -4.86 -7.94 -13.38
CA GLN A 212 -3.72 -8.83 -13.63
C GLN A 212 -2.41 -8.21 -13.14
N SER A 213 -2.06 -7.03 -13.66
CA SER A 213 -0.77 -6.40 -13.36
C SER A 213 -0.63 -6.05 -11.88
N PHE A 214 -1.73 -5.83 -11.16
CA PHE A 214 -1.70 -5.64 -9.72
C PHE A 214 -1.67 -6.96 -8.93
N LEU A 215 -2.68 -7.83 -9.12
CA LEU A 215 -2.92 -8.97 -8.24
C LEU A 215 -2.07 -10.20 -8.58
N GLN A 216 -1.70 -10.41 -9.84
CA GLN A 216 -0.99 -11.63 -10.24
C GLN A 216 0.38 -11.75 -9.54
N PRO A 217 1.25 -10.72 -9.52
CA PRO A 217 2.55 -10.83 -8.84
C PRO A 217 2.46 -11.01 -7.32
N VAL A 218 1.34 -10.62 -6.69
CA VAL A 218 1.14 -10.72 -5.23
C VAL A 218 0.37 -11.97 -4.80
N ALA A 219 -0.29 -12.70 -5.70
CA ALA A 219 -1.21 -13.76 -5.30
C ALA A 219 -1.24 -15.01 -6.18
N ASP A 220 -0.72 -14.97 -7.40
CA ASP A 220 -0.58 -16.17 -8.24
C ASP A 220 0.56 -17.02 -7.71
N SER A 221 0.28 -18.29 -7.39
CA SER A 221 1.24 -19.21 -6.79
C SER A 221 2.46 -19.45 -7.71
N ARG A 222 2.24 -19.32 -9.02
CA ARG A 222 3.26 -19.54 -10.08
C ARG A 222 4.28 -18.41 -10.14
N PHE A 223 4.01 -17.28 -9.48
CA PHE A 223 4.89 -16.11 -9.40
C PHE A 223 5.76 -16.10 -8.14
N ILE A 224 5.68 -17.13 -7.29
CA ILE A 224 6.55 -17.25 -6.12
C ILE A 224 7.99 -17.54 -6.60
N THR A 225 8.89 -16.62 -6.33
CA THR A 225 10.32 -16.74 -6.68
C THR A 225 11.20 -16.90 -5.44
N SER A 226 12.43 -17.40 -5.63
CA SER A 226 13.41 -17.53 -4.54
C SER A 226 13.98 -16.20 -4.06
N THR A 227 13.95 -15.17 -4.92
CA THR A 227 14.45 -13.81 -4.69
C THR A 227 13.57 -12.81 -5.43
N GLY A 228 13.44 -11.59 -4.91
CA GLY A 228 12.57 -10.56 -5.49
C GLY A 228 11.09 -10.95 -5.52
N ASN A 229 10.67 -11.87 -4.65
CA ASN A 229 9.30 -12.36 -4.57
C ASN A 229 8.35 -11.25 -4.12
N VAL A 230 7.39 -10.91 -4.97
CA VAL A 230 6.35 -9.91 -4.71
C VAL A 230 5.17 -10.54 -3.93
N ASN A 231 4.92 -11.84 -4.13
CA ASN A 231 3.98 -12.64 -3.34
C ASN A 231 4.60 -12.99 -1.98
N VAL A 232 4.95 -11.96 -1.19
CA VAL A 232 5.68 -12.09 0.09
C VAL A 232 4.88 -12.93 1.09
N ALA A 233 3.54 -12.91 1.02
CA ALA A 233 2.72 -13.72 1.91
C ALA A 233 2.73 -15.22 1.55
N GLU A 234 3.31 -15.58 0.39
CA GLU A 234 3.32 -16.94 -0.18
C GLU A 234 1.88 -17.47 -0.33
N VAL A 235 1.01 -16.65 -0.92
CA VAL A 235 -0.34 -17.05 -1.33
C VAL A 235 -0.21 -18.15 -2.37
N ASP A 236 -0.79 -19.28 -2.02
CA ASP A 236 -0.86 -20.51 -2.81
C ASP A 236 -2.31 -21.03 -2.68
N ASP A 237 -3.18 -20.63 -3.61
CA ASP A 237 -4.57 -21.10 -3.73
C ASP A 237 -4.84 -21.43 -5.20
N PRO A 238 -5.03 -22.71 -5.57
CA PRO A 238 -5.24 -23.11 -6.97
C PRO A 238 -6.53 -22.51 -7.57
N THR A 239 -7.47 -22.06 -6.75
CA THR A 239 -8.66 -21.34 -7.22
C THR A 239 -8.31 -19.93 -7.69
N ILE A 240 -7.38 -19.26 -6.99
CA ILE A 240 -6.87 -17.95 -7.42
C ILE A 240 -6.13 -18.11 -8.75
N ASP A 241 -5.29 -19.14 -8.88
CA ASP A 241 -4.55 -19.42 -10.12
C ASP A 241 -5.50 -19.64 -11.31
N HIS A 242 -6.56 -20.44 -11.11
CA HIS A 242 -7.57 -20.67 -12.15
C HIS A 242 -8.37 -19.42 -12.50
N LEU A 243 -8.70 -18.57 -11.50
CA LEU A 243 -9.37 -17.30 -11.75
C LEU A 243 -8.48 -16.36 -12.58
N PHE A 244 -7.16 -16.35 -12.35
CA PHE A 244 -6.24 -15.61 -13.23
C PHE A 244 -6.26 -16.14 -14.66
N ASP A 245 -6.23 -17.47 -14.85
CA ASP A 245 -6.28 -18.07 -16.18
C ASP A 245 -7.57 -17.68 -16.93
N THR A 246 -8.69 -17.61 -16.22
CA THR A 246 -9.99 -17.20 -16.77
C THR A 246 -10.00 -15.70 -17.10
N ALA A 247 -9.59 -14.86 -16.16
CA ALA A 247 -9.60 -13.40 -16.30
C ALA A 247 -8.67 -12.91 -17.43
N ILE A 248 -7.53 -13.56 -17.63
CA ILE A 248 -6.54 -13.21 -18.67
C ILE A 248 -7.03 -13.62 -20.06
N ALA A 249 -7.78 -14.72 -20.17
CA ALA A 249 -8.34 -15.19 -21.44
C ALA A 249 -9.61 -14.42 -21.86
N GLU A 250 -10.26 -13.71 -20.94
CA GLU A 250 -11.49 -12.96 -21.17
C GLU A 250 -11.24 -11.66 -21.95
N GLN A 251 -12.05 -11.40 -22.97
CA GLN A 251 -11.95 -10.22 -23.83
C GLN A 251 -12.89 -9.09 -23.38
N ASP A 252 -13.90 -9.40 -22.59
CA ASP A 252 -14.80 -8.43 -21.96
C ASP A 252 -14.18 -7.87 -20.67
N PRO A 253 -13.81 -6.58 -20.62
CA PRO A 253 -13.16 -6.00 -19.45
C PRO A 253 -13.99 -6.06 -18.16
N GLU A 254 -15.32 -6.05 -18.26
CA GLU A 254 -16.21 -6.10 -17.10
C GLU A 254 -16.24 -7.51 -16.50
N LYS A 255 -16.25 -8.54 -17.36
CA LYS A 255 -16.17 -9.93 -16.91
C LYS A 255 -14.82 -10.26 -16.30
N ALA A 256 -13.73 -9.83 -16.95
CA ALA A 256 -12.39 -9.94 -16.37
C ALA A 256 -12.32 -9.21 -15.01
N GLY A 257 -12.91 -8.01 -14.91
CA GLY A 257 -13.07 -7.27 -13.66
C GLY A 257 -13.79 -8.07 -12.57
N SER A 258 -14.84 -8.81 -12.92
CA SER A 258 -15.56 -9.69 -11.98
C SER A 258 -14.69 -10.82 -11.43
N ASP A 259 -13.84 -11.42 -12.26
CA ASP A 259 -12.88 -12.43 -11.80
C ASP A 259 -11.81 -11.82 -10.88
N TYR A 260 -11.29 -10.62 -11.20
CA TYR A 260 -10.37 -9.91 -10.31
C TYR A 260 -11.01 -9.53 -8.97
N ALA A 261 -12.30 -9.19 -8.95
CA ALA A 261 -13.03 -8.98 -7.70
C ALA A 261 -13.08 -10.26 -6.85
N GLN A 262 -13.36 -11.42 -7.47
CA GLN A 262 -13.35 -12.71 -6.78
C GLN A 262 -11.96 -13.08 -6.23
N ILE A 263 -10.90 -12.81 -6.99
CA ILE A 263 -9.52 -12.99 -6.54
C ILE A 263 -9.23 -12.10 -5.32
N ASN A 264 -9.57 -10.80 -5.39
CA ASN A 264 -9.37 -9.86 -4.30
C ASN A 264 -10.10 -10.29 -3.01
N ARG A 265 -11.33 -10.80 -3.12
CA ARG A 265 -12.08 -11.37 -1.99
C ARG A 265 -11.37 -12.59 -1.39
N ARG A 266 -10.93 -13.55 -2.22
CA ARG A 266 -10.18 -14.72 -1.72
C ARG A 266 -8.88 -14.35 -1.01
N ILE A 267 -8.16 -13.37 -1.54
CA ILE A 267 -6.95 -12.85 -0.90
C ILE A 267 -7.29 -12.28 0.48
N ALA A 268 -8.32 -11.44 0.56
CA ALA A 268 -8.77 -10.86 1.82
C ALA A 268 -9.21 -11.93 2.82
N ASP A 269 -10.08 -12.87 2.43
CA ASP A 269 -10.58 -13.94 3.29
C ASP A 269 -9.45 -14.84 3.85
N SER A 270 -8.37 -15.00 3.09
CA SER A 270 -7.17 -15.73 3.53
C SER A 270 -6.36 -15.00 4.60
N ALA A 271 -6.61 -13.71 4.82
CA ALA A 271 -5.86 -12.80 5.67
C ALA A 271 -4.35 -12.78 5.34
N ALA A 272 -3.95 -13.03 4.09
CA ALA A 272 -2.55 -13.07 3.70
C ALA A 272 -1.87 -11.68 3.77
N TYR A 273 -2.67 -10.64 3.60
CA TYR A 273 -2.22 -9.26 3.61
C TYR A 273 -3.13 -8.43 4.53
N LEU A 274 -2.52 -7.46 5.22
CA LEU A 274 -3.17 -6.35 5.90
C LEU A 274 -3.06 -5.12 4.98
N PRO A 275 -4.11 -4.75 4.22
CA PRO A 275 -4.12 -3.51 3.47
C PRO A 275 -4.19 -2.32 4.44
N ILE A 276 -3.44 -1.25 4.14
CA ILE A 276 -3.30 -0.09 5.03
C ILE A 276 -3.80 1.16 4.32
N LEU A 277 -3.20 1.55 3.18
CA LEU A 277 -3.56 2.77 2.46
C LEU A 277 -3.54 2.61 0.94
N PHE A 278 -4.60 3.05 0.29
CA PHE A 278 -4.57 3.43 -1.12
C PHE A 278 -3.92 4.82 -1.21
N GLN A 279 -2.69 4.85 -1.72
CA GLN A 279 -1.84 6.02 -1.60
C GLN A 279 -2.24 7.13 -2.57
N LYS A 280 -2.15 8.36 -2.07
CA LYS A 280 -2.30 9.59 -2.84
C LYS A 280 -1.03 10.42 -2.76
N SER A 281 -0.86 11.31 -3.72
CA SER A 281 0.28 12.23 -3.78
C SER A 281 -0.23 13.65 -3.95
N VAL A 282 0.25 14.58 -3.15
CA VAL A 282 -0.13 15.99 -3.28
C VAL A 282 0.77 16.66 -4.31
N LEU A 283 0.25 16.87 -5.51
CA LEU A 283 0.93 17.57 -6.59
C LEU A 283 0.62 19.06 -6.56
N TRP A 284 1.48 19.86 -7.17
CA TRP A 284 1.23 21.27 -7.37
C TRP A 284 1.52 21.66 -8.81
N ARG A 285 0.67 22.52 -9.37
CA ARG A 285 0.77 23.00 -10.76
C ARG A 285 1.05 24.49 -10.84
N GLY A 286 1.95 24.88 -11.74
CA GLY A 286 2.22 26.27 -12.09
C GLY A 286 0.99 27.01 -12.57
N SER A 287 0.95 28.33 -12.33
CA SER A 287 -0.17 29.18 -12.73
C SER A 287 -0.32 29.33 -14.24
N HIS A 288 0.76 29.16 -15.00
CA HIS A 288 0.74 29.25 -16.46
C HIS A 288 0.34 27.95 -17.15
N LEU A 289 0.23 26.84 -16.42
CA LEU A 289 -0.14 25.57 -17.02
C LEU A 289 -1.61 25.57 -17.46
N THR A 290 -1.85 25.10 -18.68
CA THR A 290 -3.17 24.90 -19.28
C THR A 290 -3.38 23.42 -19.61
N ASN A 291 -4.65 23.00 -19.72
CA ASN A 291 -5.05 21.60 -19.95
C ASN A 291 -4.52 20.63 -18.87
N VAL A 292 -4.47 21.08 -17.62
CA VAL A 292 -3.93 20.29 -16.53
C VAL A 292 -4.96 19.28 -16.04
N TYR A 293 -4.61 18.00 -16.10
CA TYR A 293 -5.35 16.94 -15.44
C TYR A 293 -4.39 15.81 -15.01
N THR A 294 -4.74 15.15 -13.91
CA THR A 294 -4.03 13.97 -13.39
C THR A 294 -4.71 12.70 -13.86
N SER A 295 -3.94 11.62 -13.99
CA SER A 295 -4.49 10.30 -14.31
C SER A 295 -4.21 9.32 -13.18
N ASP A 296 -5.21 9.07 -12.32
CA ASP A 296 -5.11 8.09 -11.23
C ASP A 296 -4.62 6.72 -11.71
N PRO A 297 -5.13 6.15 -12.83
CA PRO A 297 -4.63 4.89 -13.37
C PRO A 297 -3.12 4.86 -13.66
N TRP A 298 -2.50 6.00 -13.92
CA TRP A 298 -1.09 6.16 -14.26
C TRP A 298 -0.32 6.91 -13.16
N GLN A 299 -0.45 6.40 -11.93
CA GLN A 299 0.22 6.91 -10.73
C GLN A 299 -0.13 8.35 -10.34
N GLY A 300 -1.26 8.87 -10.84
CA GLY A 300 -1.69 10.23 -10.56
C GLY A 300 -0.85 11.30 -11.24
N ALA A 301 0.06 10.94 -12.14
CA ALA A 301 0.87 11.90 -12.86
C ALA A 301 0.01 12.81 -13.74
N TYR A 302 0.50 14.01 -14.02
CA TYR A 302 -0.09 14.85 -15.05
C TYR A 302 0.15 14.25 -16.43
N ASP A 303 -0.84 14.34 -17.33
CA ASP A 303 -0.63 13.98 -18.72
C ASP A 303 0.18 15.06 -19.45
N TYR A 304 1.49 14.83 -19.54
CA TYR A 304 2.44 15.78 -20.14
C TYR A 304 2.15 16.08 -21.61
N VAL A 305 1.49 15.18 -22.35
CA VAL A 305 1.20 15.38 -23.78
C VAL A 305 0.09 16.42 -23.98
N SER A 306 -0.83 16.53 -23.02
CA SER A 306 -1.94 17.48 -23.09
C SER A 306 -1.58 18.88 -22.59
N LEU A 307 -0.51 19.02 -21.80
CA LEU A 307 -0.13 20.27 -21.17
C LEU A 307 0.24 21.36 -22.18
N GLY A 308 -0.21 22.58 -21.89
CA GLY A 308 0.24 23.80 -22.56
C GLY A 308 0.66 24.87 -21.55
N VAL A 309 1.19 25.98 -22.06
CA VAL A 309 1.58 27.15 -21.23
C VAL A 309 0.88 28.40 -21.77
N SER A 310 0.19 29.14 -20.91
CA SER A 310 -0.36 30.46 -21.23
C SER A 310 0.73 31.52 -21.21
N LYS A 311 0.62 32.51 -22.10
CA LYS A 311 1.52 33.68 -22.14
C LYS A 311 1.26 34.66 -21.00
#